data_AF-A0A940B0X7-F1
#
_entry.id   AF-A0A940B0X7-F1
#
_cell.length_a   1.000
_cell.length_b   1.000
_cell.length_c   1.000
_cell.angle_alpha   90.00
_cell.angle_beta   90.00
_cell.angle_gamma   90.00
#
_symmetry.space_group_name_H-M   'P 1'
#
loop_
_entity.id
_entity.type
_entity.pdbx_description
1 polymer ?
#
loop_
_entity_poly.entity_id
_entity_poly.type
_entity_poly.pdbx_seq_one_letter_code
_entity_poly.pdbx_strand_id
1 'polypeptide(L)'
;MKKMISKMNVRAMMILAVMIYLFALPTEVLAQNAVPDSQSGTVKEGAGQDNNGNGEGNGESQAEELTYGDVDCNGDVNIYDVRLLNRYLLGTSPLTEQGKKNADVDGNQIIDTNDSLKILKCVQKLIEQSEFPIK
;
A
#
# COMPACT_ATOMS: atom_id res chain seq x y z
N MET A 1 30.37 -28.18 0.79
CA MET A 1 29.14 -27.38 0.54
C MET A 1 27.83 -28.14 0.76
N LYS A 2 27.80 -29.47 0.96
CA LYS A 2 26.54 -30.25 1.13
C LYS A 2 25.97 -30.33 2.56
N LYS A 3 26.56 -29.67 3.56
CA LYS A 3 26.14 -29.78 4.97
C LYS A 3 25.22 -28.66 5.48
N MET A 4 24.95 -27.62 4.69
CA MET A 4 24.23 -26.43 5.18
C MET A 4 22.73 -26.39 4.84
N ILE A 5 22.21 -27.27 3.98
CA ILE A 5 20.79 -27.26 3.58
C ILE A 5 19.87 -28.02 4.57
N SER A 6 20.44 -28.80 5.51
CA SER A 6 19.67 -29.75 6.33
C SER A 6 18.82 -29.15 7.46
N LYS A 7 18.67 -27.82 7.58
CA LYS A 7 17.89 -27.18 8.68
C LYS A 7 16.94 -26.07 8.23
N MET A 8 16.67 -25.94 6.94
CA MET A 8 15.74 -24.92 6.47
C MET A 8 14.30 -25.43 6.53
N ASN A 9 13.46 -24.78 7.33
CA ASN A 9 12.01 -25.00 7.34
C ASN A 9 11.43 -24.73 5.94
N VAL A 10 10.28 -25.35 5.61
CA VAL A 10 9.65 -25.25 4.28
C VAL A 10 9.44 -23.79 3.83
N ARG A 11 9.07 -22.90 4.76
CA ARG A 11 8.96 -21.45 4.51
C ARG A 11 10.30 -20.80 4.13
N ALA A 12 11.38 -21.17 4.81
CA ALA A 12 12.72 -20.66 4.50
C ALA A 12 13.24 -21.19 3.15
N MET A 13 12.92 -22.45 2.80
CA MET A 13 13.24 -22.97 1.46
C MET A 13 12.43 -22.29 0.36
N MET A 14 11.14 -22.03 0.58
CA MET A 14 10.31 -21.27 -0.37
C MET A 14 10.85 -19.87 -0.61
N ILE A 15 11.20 -19.13 0.46
CA ILE A 15 11.77 -17.80 0.33
C ILE A 15 13.11 -17.85 -0.41
N LEU A 16 14.01 -18.78 -0.08
CA LEU A 16 15.29 -18.92 -0.77
C LEU A 16 15.11 -19.32 -2.25
N ALA A 17 14.19 -20.22 -2.55
CA ALA A 17 13.89 -20.64 -3.92
C ALA A 17 13.34 -19.48 -4.77
N VAL A 18 12.45 -18.67 -4.20
CA VAL A 18 11.89 -17.48 -4.86
C VAL A 18 12.97 -16.42 -5.10
N MET A 19 13.86 -16.18 -4.13
CA MET A 19 14.98 -15.23 -4.28
C MET A 19 15.98 -15.69 -5.35
N ILE A 20 16.27 -16.99 -5.43
CA ILE A 20 17.13 -17.55 -6.50
C ILE A 20 16.42 -17.44 -7.86
N TYR A 21 15.12 -17.74 -7.93
CA TYR A 21 14.36 -17.63 -9.18
C TYR A 21 14.28 -16.18 -9.69
N LEU A 22 14.04 -15.21 -8.81
CA LEU A 22 14.00 -13.79 -9.17
C LEU A 22 15.33 -13.28 -9.73
N PHE A 23 16.45 -13.83 -9.26
CA PHE A 23 17.79 -13.46 -9.75
C PHE A 23 18.20 -14.21 -11.03
N ALA A 24 17.63 -15.39 -11.29
CA ALA A 24 17.99 -16.26 -12.40
C ALA A 24 17.13 -16.08 -13.67
N LEU A 25 16.13 -15.18 -13.67
CA LEU A 25 15.39 -14.86 -14.88
C LEU A 25 16.25 -13.94 -15.77
N PRO A 26 16.50 -14.29 -17.04
CA PRO A 26 17.25 -13.42 -17.95
C PRO A 26 16.50 -12.10 -18.14
N THR A 27 17.15 -11.00 -17.75
CA THR A 27 16.65 -9.63 -17.98
C THR A 27 16.86 -9.25 -19.43
N GLU A 28 16.08 -9.80 -20.35
CA GLU A 28 16.00 -9.28 -21.72
C GLU A 28 14.58 -9.35 -22.29
N VAL A 29 13.87 -8.21 -22.22
CA VAL A 29 13.12 -7.68 -23.37
C VAL A 29 13.40 -6.18 -23.44
N LEU A 30 14.07 -5.79 -24.53
CA LEU A 30 14.44 -4.43 -24.89
C LEU A 30 13.21 -3.56 -25.17
N ALA A 31 13.36 -2.29 -24.81
CA ALA A 31 12.57 -1.20 -25.36
C ALA A 31 12.58 -1.23 -26.89
N GLN A 32 11.39 -1.23 -27.50
CA GLN A 32 11.05 -0.58 -28.77
C GLN A 32 9.56 -0.81 -29.07
N ASN A 33 8.73 0.10 -28.55
CA ASN A 33 7.52 0.59 -29.21
C ASN A 33 7.34 2.04 -28.75
N ALA A 34 8.27 2.89 -29.22
CA ALA A 34 8.06 4.32 -29.21
C ALA A 34 6.99 4.63 -30.26
N VAL A 35 5.76 4.86 -29.80
CA VAL A 35 4.84 5.76 -30.51
C VAL A 35 5.10 7.16 -29.94
N PRO A 36 5.44 8.15 -30.78
CA PRO A 36 5.87 9.47 -30.36
C PRO A 36 4.70 10.45 -30.19
N ASP A 37 4.91 11.43 -29.28
CA ASP A 37 4.33 12.79 -29.24
C ASP A 37 2.81 12.89 -28.98
N SER A 38 2.22 13.77 -28.17
CA SER A 38 2.61 14.94 -27.37
C SER A 38 1.40 15.16 -26.44
N GLN A 39 1.46 15.70 -25.22
CA GLN A 39 2.17 16.87 -24.70
C GLN A 39 2.53 16.54 -23.23
N SER A 40 3.79 16.50 -22.78
CA SER A 40 4.77 17.58 -22.67
C SER A 40 4.22 18.84 -21.99
N GLY A 41 4.63 19.02 -20.73
CA GLY A 41 4.45 20.24 -19.96
C GLY A 41 5.48 20.27 -18.83
N THR A 42 6.74 20.45 -19.17
CA THR A 42 7.79 20.88 -18.24
C THR A 42 7.55 22.35 -17.86
N VAL A 43 7.51 22.74 -16.58
CA VAL A 43 8.08 24.03 -16.11
C VAL A 43 8.52 23.92 -14.64
N LYS A 44 9.68 24.54 -14.36
CA LYS A 44 10.41 24.68 -13.09
C LYS A 44 9.90 25.89 -12.26
N GLU A 45 10.21 25.84 -10.97
CA GLU A 45 10.33 26.89 -9.92
C GLU A 45 10.01 28.38 -10.24
N GLY A 46 9.23 29.02 -9.34
CA GLY A 46 9.51 30.39 -8.87
C GLY A 46 8.33 31.36 -8.67
N ALA A 47 7.97 31.62 -7.40
CA ALA A 47 7.40 32.84 -6.76
C ALA A 47 6.17 33.57 -7.38
N GLY A 48 5.10 33.95 -6.67
CA GLY A 48 4.69 33.89 -5.27
C GLY A 48 3.37 34.70 -5.08
N GLN A 49 2.60 34.35 -4.03
CA GLN A 49 1.57 35.10 -3.26
C GLN A 49 0.47 35.89 -4.00
N ASP A 50 -0.81 35.94 -3.58
CA ASP A 50 -1.52 35.83 -2.29
C ASP A 50 -3.04 35.57 -2.59
N ASN A 51 -3.94 35.08 -1.74
CA ASN A 51 -4.34 35.57 -0.43
C ASN A 51 -5.25 34.56 0.32
N ASN A 52 -4.96 34.45 1.61
CA ASN A 52 -5.89 34.37 2.74
C ASN A 52 -6.87 33.17 2.83
N GLY A 53 -6.45 32.18 3.61
CA GLY A 53 -7.33 31.26 4.33
C GLY A 53 -6.57 30.75 5.55
N ASN A 54 -6.72 31.45 6.68
CA ASN A 54 -6.25 31.02 7.99
C ASN A 54 -6.84 29.63 8.30
N GLY A 55 -6.00 28.60 8.27
CA GLY A 55 -6.34 27.24 8.69
C GLY A 55 -5.34 26.83 9.74
N GLU A 56 -5.54 27.35 10.94
CA GLU A 56 -4.92 26.88 12.17
C GLU A 56 -5.04 25.35 12.20
N GLY A 57 -3.91 24.67 12.00
CA GLY A 57 -3.78 23.25 12.28
C GLY A 57 -3.89 23.06 13.77
N ASN A 58 -5.12 23.11 14.29
CA ASN A 58 -5.43 22.54 15.57
C ASN A 58 -5.14 21.06 15.44
N GLY A 59 -4.04 20.64 16.07
CA GLY A 59 -3.85 19.27 16.50
C GLY A 59 -4.96 18.94 17.47
N GLU A 60 -6.13 18.65 16.93
CA GLU A 60 -7.22 18.08 17.68
C GLU A 60 -6.87 16.61 17.82
N SER A 61 -6.64 16.21 19.08
CA SER A 61 -6.69 14.82 19.50
C SER A 61 -8.09 14.29 19.21
N GLN A 62 -8.38 14.06 17.93
CA GLN A 62 -9.58 13.36 17.51
C GLN A 62 -9.47 11.97 18.09
N ALA A 63 -10.48 11.57 18.85
CA ALA A 63 -10.66 10.18 19.23
C ALA A 63 -10.48 9.35 17.96
N GLU A 64 -9.58 8.38 17.99
CA GLU A 64 -9.23 7.54 16.85
C GLU A 64 -10.49 6.80 16.36
N GLU A 65 -11.25 7.44 15.47
CA GLU A 65 -12.47 6.87 14.92
C GLU A 65 -12.08 5.74 13.96
N LEU A 66 -12.64 4.57 14.20
CA LEU A 66 -12.38 3.40 13.38
C LEU A 66 -12.97 3.63 11.99
N THR A 67 -12.09 3.87 11.02
CA THR A 67 -12.46 4.14 9.63
C THR A 67 -11.92 3.00 8.78
N TYR A 68 -12.77 2.00 8.53
CA TYR A 68 -12.37 0.83 7.75
C TYR A 68 -11.89 1.24 6.36
N GLY A 69 -10.69 0.78 6.01
CA GLY A 69 -10.01 1.05 4.75
C GLY A 69 -9.07 2.25 4.75
N ASP A 70 -9.10 3.13 5.76
CA ASP A 70 -8.20 4.29 5.89
C ASP A 70 -6.91 3.87 6.62
N VAL A 71 -6.00 3.25 5.88
CA VAL A 71 -4.80 2.60 6.42
C VAL A 71 -3.74 3.62 6.82
N ASP A 72 -3.67 4.75 6.12
CA ASP A 72 -2.73 5.82 6.42
C ASP A 72 -3.27 6.88 7.41
N CYS A 73 -4.53 6.72 7.85
CA CYS A 73 -5.21 7.57 8.83
C CYS A 73 -5.34 9.02 8.40
N ASN A 74 -5.57 9.25 7.10
CA ASN A 74 -5.73 10.59 6.53
C ASN A 74 -7.20 11.02 6.40
N GLY A 75 -8.16 10.13 6.67
CA GLY A 75 -9.60 10.36 6.58
C GLY A 75 -10.25 9.96 5.23
N ASP A 76 -9.46 9.60 4.22
CA ASP A 76 -9.90 9.30 2.85
C ASP A 76 -9.46 7.89 2.42
N VAL A 77 -10.42 7.01 2.13
CA VAL A 77 -10.12 5.66 1.60
C VAL A 77 -9.84 5.72 0.09
N ASN A 78 -8.58 5.51 -0.29
CA ASN A 78 -8.13 5.60 -1.67
C ASN A 78 -7.00 4.57 -2.01
N ILE A 79 -6.39 4.70 -3.19
CA ILE A 79 -5.37 3.74 -3.66
C ILE A 79 -4.07 3.78 -2.84
N TYR A 80 -3.81 4.88 -2.12
CA TYR A 80 -2.64 5.01 -1.25
C TYR A 80 -2.72 4.08 -0.03
N ASP A 81 -3.91 3.82 0.50
CA ASP A 81 -4.15 2.86 1.57
C ASP A 81 -3.78 1.44 1.15
N VAL A 82 -4.24 1.02 -0.02
CA VAL A 82 -3.92 -0.28 -0.63
C VAL A 82 -2.40 -0.43 -0.80
N ARG A 83 -1.74 0.63 -1.31
CA ARG A 83 -0.29 0.63 -1.49
C ARG A 83 0.43 0.53 -0.15
N LEU A 84 0.00 1.29 0.86
CA LEU A 84 0.63 1.29 2.18
C LEU A 84 0.45 -0.08 2.87
N LEU A 85 -0.75 -0.66 2.81
CA LEU A 85 -1.04 -1.98 3.33
C LEU A 85 -0.17 -3.05 2.67
N ASN A 86 -0.01 -3.03 1.34
CA ASN A 86 0.88 -3.96 0.64
C ASN A 86 2.34 -3.81 1.06
N ARG A 87 2.80 -2.57 1.31
CA ARG A 87 4.15 -2.34 1.84
C ARG A 87 4.33 -2.91 3.24
N TYR A 88 3.30 -2.83 4.08
CA TYR A 88 3.28 -3.46 5.41
C TYR A 88 3.34 -4.98 5.33
N LEU A 89 2.55 -5.61 4.46
CA LEU A 89 2.59 -7.06 4.24
C LEU A 89 3.95 -7.55 3.73
N LEU A 90 4.67 -6.71 2.97
CA LEU A 90 6.04 -6.97 2.53
C LEU A 90 7.10 -6.65 3.60
N GLY A 91 6.72 -6.10 4.75
CA GLY A 91 7.64 -5.69 5.82
C GLY A 91 8.49 -4.46 5.49
N THR A 92 8.12 -3.70 4.45
CA THR A 92 8.89 -2.53 3.97
C THR A 92 8.46 -1.22 4.62
N SER A 93 7.32 -1.20 5.31
CA SER A 93 6.81 -0.03 6.03
C SER A 93 5.93 -0.45 7.20
N PRO A 94 6.10 0.12 8.40
CA PRO A 94 5.21 -0.14 9.52
C PRO A 94 3.87 0.61 9.35
N LEU A 95 2.83 0.12 10.02
CA LEU A 95 1.56 0.82 10.22
C LEU A 95 1.47 1.33 11.65
N THR A 96 0.71 2.41 11.85
CA THR A 96 0.28 2.87 13.17
C THR A 96 -0.69 1.85 13.78
N GLU A 97 -0.90 1.89 15.10
CA GLU A 97 -1.87 0.99 15.75
C GLU A 97 -3.29 1.26 15.25
N GLN A 98 -3.64 2.52 14.97
CA GLN A 98 -4.93 2.85 14.35
C GLN A 98 -5.01 2.35 12.91
N GLY A 99 -3.96 2.54 12.11
CA GLY A 99 -3.91 2.05 10.72
C GLY A 99 -4.06 0.54 10.63
N LYS A 100 -3.58 -0.21 11.63
CA LYS A 100 -3.82 -1.66 11.75
C LYS A 100 -5.29 -2.00 11.97
N LYS A 101 -5.98 -1.27 12.86
CA LYS A 101 -7.41 -1.48 13.10
C LYS A 101 -8.25 -1.11 11.86
N ASN A 102 -7.89 0.00 11.22
CA ASN A 102 -8.55 0.44 9.98
C ASN A 102 -8.31 -0.53 8.81
N ALA A 103 -7.13 -1.18 8.77
CA ALA A 103 -6.79 -2.16 7.75
C ALA A 103 -7.52 -3.51 7.88
N ASP A 104 -7.92 -3.92 9.09
CA ASP A 104 -8.66 -5.17 9.35
C ASP A 104 -10.14 -5.02 8.95
N VAL A 105 -10.41 -4.99 7.64
CA VAL A 105 -11.73 -4.69 7.07
C VAL A 105 -12.69 -5.87 7.08
N ASP A 106 -12.25 -7.05 7.52
CA ASP A 106 -13.14 -8.19 7.79
C ASP A 106 -13.29 -8.52 9.29
N GLY A 107 -12.52 -7.85 10.14
CA GLY A 107 -12.62 -7.93 11.59
C GLY A 107 -12.12 -9.25 12.17
N ASN A 108 -11.27 -9.97 11.43
CA ASN A 108 -10.71 -11.26 11.84
C ASN A 108 -9.43 -11.11 12.70
N GLN A 109 -8.95 -9.88 12.93
CA GLN A 109 -7.73 -9.54 13.67
C GLN A 109 -6.42 -9.98 12.99
N ILE A 110 -6.47 -10.33 11.71
CA ILE A 110 -5.36 -10.78 10.87
C ILE A 110 -5.32 -9.87 9.64
N ILE A 111 -4.29 -9.01 9.61
CA ILE A 111 -4.05 -8.15 8.45
C ILE A 111 -3.37 -8.96 7.36
N ASP A 112 -4.07 -9.21 6.25
CA ASP A 112 -3.56 -9.99 5.12
C ASP A 112 -3.94 -9.41 3.74
N THR A 113 -3.72 -10.19 2.67
CA THR A 113 -4.00 -9.75 1.30
C THR A 113 -5.50 -9.62 1.00
N ASN A 114 -6.36 -10.32 1.74
CA ASN A 114 -7.81 -10.23 1.59
C ASN A 114 -8.31 -8.84 1.98
N ASP A 115 -7.74 -8.23 3.00
CA ASP A 115 -8.03 -6.85 3.39
C ASP A 115 -7.69 -5.87 2.26
N SER A 116 -6.48 -6.00 1.71
CA SER A 116 -6.01 -5.20 0.58
C SER A 116 -6.94 -5.32 -0.64
N LEU A 117 -7.43 -6.54 -0.92
CA LEU A 117 -8.39 -6.76 -2.01
C LEU A 117 -9.76 -6.13 -1.73
N LYS A 118 -10.26 -6.20 -0.49
CA LYS A 118 -11.52 -5.59 -0.09
C LYS A 118 -11.44 -4.06 -0.16
N ILE A 119 -10.39 -3.45 0.36
CA ILE A 119 -10.15 -2.00 0.23
C ILE A 119 -10.07 -1.60 -1.24
N LEU A 120 -9.35 -2.36 -2.08
CA LEU A 120 -9.27 -2.10 -3.52
C LEU A 120 -10.64 -2.19 -4.23
N LYS A 121 -11.53 -3.09 -3.79
CA LYS A 121 -12.92 -3.15 -4.29
C LYS A 121 -13.73 -1.94 -3.87
N CYS A 122 -13.54 -1.45 -2.63
CA CYS A 122 -14.16 -0.23 -2.13
C CYS A 122 -13.74 0.99 -2.95
N VAL A 123 -12.43 1.13 -3.23
CA VAL A 123 -11.90 2.21 -4.09
C VAL A 123 -12.46 2.15 -5.51
N GLN A 124 -12.72 0.94 -6.03
CA GLN A 124 -13.36 0.74 -7.33
C GLN A 124 -14.90 0.86 -7.31
N LYS A 125 -15.50 1.17 -6.15
CA LYS A 125 -16.97 1.25 -5.97
C LYS A 125 -17.70 -0.07 -6.31
N LEU A 126 -17.01 -1.19 -6.15
CA LEU A 126 -17.60 -2.52 -6.29
C LEU A 126 -18.33 -2.96 -5.02
N ILE A 127 -17.94 -2.36 -3.89
CA ILE A 127 -18.56 -2.47 -2.56
C ILE A 127 -18.54 -1.08 -1.94
N GLU A 128 -19.51 -0.77 -1.08
CA GLU A 128 -19.54 0.49 -0.33
C GLU A 128 -18.69 0.40 0.94
N GLN A 129 -18.04 1.50 1.34
CA GLN A 129 -17.23 1.52 2.57
C GLN A 129 -18.07 1.18 3.82
N SER A 130 -19.35 1.56 3.81
CA SER A 130 -20.31 1.24 4.88
C SER A 130 -20.61 -0.24 5.03
N GLU A 131 -20.23 -1.08 4.06
CA GLU A 131 -20.38 -2.53 4.17
C GLU A 131 -19.33 -3.17 5.07
N PHE A 132 -18.25 -2.44 5.40
CA PHE A 132 -17.25 -2.95 6.33
C PHE A 132 -17.76 -2.99 7.78
N PRO A 133 -17.39 -4.03 8.55
CA PRO A 133 -16.51 -5.14 8.16
C PRO A 133 -17.23 -6.26 7.38
N ILE A 134 -16.59 -6.76 6.31
CA ILE A 134 -17.13 -7.84 5.45
C ILE A 134 -16.41 -9.16 5.76
N LYS A 135 -17.11 -10.10 6.40
CA LYS A 135 -16.60 -11.44 6.73
C LYS A 135 -16.42 -12.35 5.51
#